data_AF-A0A7V3SKV9-F1
#
_entry.id   AF-A0A7V3SKV9-F1
#
_cell.length_a   1.000
_cell.length_b   1.000
_cell.length_c   1.000
_cell.angle_alpha   90.00
_cell.angle_beta   90.00
_cell.angle_gamma   90.00
#
_symmetry.space_group_name_H-M   'P 1'
#
loop_
_entity.id
_entity.type
_entity.pdbx_description
1 polymer ?
#
loop_
_entity_poly.entity_id
_entity_poly.type
_entity_poly.pdbx_seq_one_letter_code
_entity_poly.pdbx_strand_id
1 'polypeptide(L)'
;MQPEDDASWQKWLTKYAERVKILCALQEDAIRRQDWYALQQLLQEQEQILDVLWQTPPSQLPPEVLAFARDLWQINQHLQQMMEERMTALRADMASLQRVRDTAQRYQNSPSTGGLEDRAA
;
A
#
# COMPACT_ATOMS: atom_id res chain seq x y z
N MET A 1 29.02 -3.55 -5.58
CA MET A 1 29.73 -4.85 -5.52
C MET A 1 28.68 -5.92 -5.63
N GLN A 2 28.59 -6.60 -6.76
CA GLN A 2 27.76 -7.80 -6.87
C GLN A 2 28.40 -8.92 -6.03
N PRO A 3 27.62 -9.67 -5.24
CA PRO A 3 28.09 -10.87 -4.56
C PRO A 3 28.45 -11.95 -5.59
N GLU A 4 29.75 -12.24 -5.76
CA GLU A 4 30.25 -13.17 -6.77
C GLU A 4 30.28 -14.65 -6.30
N ASP A 5 30.13 -14.93 -4.99
CA ASP A 5 30.19 -16.28 -4.40
C ASP A 5 29.18 -16.51 -3.26
N ASP A 6 28.83 -17.77 -2.93
CA ASP A 6 27.89 -18.15 -1.85
C ASP A 6 28.17 -17.47 -0.50
N ALA A 7 29.45 -17.31 -0.14
CA ALA A 7 29.86 -16.65 1.10
C ALA A 7 29.48 -15.16 1.15
N SER A 8 29.36 -14.50 -0.01
CA SER A 8 28.94 -13.10 -0.12
C SER A 8 27.42 -12.94 0.02
N TRP A 9 26.64 -13.92 -0.47
CA TRP A 9 25.20 -13.98 -0.25
C TRP A 9 24.81 -14.27 1.20
N GLN A 10 25.53 -15.16 1.88
CA GLN A 10 25.33 -15.40 3.31
C GLN A 10 25.61 -14.13 4.14
N LYS A 11 26.68 -13.39 3.82
CA LYS A 11 26.97 -12.09 4.45
C LYS A 11 25.87 -11.07 4.16
N TRP A 12 25.36 -11.02 2.94
CA TRP A 12 24.25 -10.15 2.57
C TRP A 12 22.99 -10.49 3.38
N LEU A 13 22.60 -11.77 3.44
CA LEU A 13 21.44 -12.21 4.23
C LEU A 13 21.59 -11.85 5.70
N THR A 14 22.74 -12.14 6.30
CA THR A 14 23.01 -11.84 7.72
C THR A 14 22.93 -10.33 7.99
N LYS A 15 23.32 -9.50 7.02
CA LYS A 15 23.31 -8.05 7.14
C LYS A 15 21.91 -7.45 6.93
N TYR A 16 21.14 -7.97 5.98
CA TYR A 16 19.95 -7.29 5.47
C TYR A 16 18.62 -8.02 5.70
N ALA A 17 18.61 -9.34 5.90
CA ALA A 17 17.36 -10.10 5.99
C ALA A 17 16.48 -9.59 7.15
N GLU A 18 17.08 -9.32 8.31
CA GLU A 18 16.35 -8.78 9.46
C GLU A 18 15.87 -7.34 9.21
N ARG A 19 16.68 -6.51 8.56
CA ARG A 19 16.29 -5.15 8.20
C ARG A 19 15.07 -5.16 7.28
N VAL A 20 15.06 -6.03 6.27
CA VAL A 20 13.93 -6.15 5.34
C VAL A 20 12.66 -6.60 6.08
N LYS A 21 12.75 -7.54 7.02
CA LYS A 21 11.60 -7.96 7.86
C LYS A 21 11.04 -6.80 8.69
N ILE A 22 11.92 -6.02 9.30
CA ILE A 22 11.53 -4.81 10.05
C ILE A 22 10.85 -3.80 9.13
N LEU A 23 11.41 -3.56 7.93
CA LEU A 23 10.81 -2.67 6.95
C LEU A 23 9.40 -3.13 6.56
N CYS A 24 9.18 -4.42 6.31
CA CYS A 24 7.85 -4.95 6.04
C CYS A 24 6.86 -4.69 7.19
N ALA A 25 7.27 -4.91 8.44
CA ALA A 25 6.42 -4.64 9.60
C ALA A 25 6.10 -3.14 9.75
N LEU A 26 7.06 -2.26 9.46
CA LEU A 26 6.84 -0.82 9.44
C LEU A 26 5.93 -0.38 8.29
N GLN A 27 6.04 -1.01 7.12
CA GLN A 27 5.13 -0.76 5.99
C GLN A 27 3.70 -1.16 6.36
N GLU A 28 3.52 -2.29 7.04
CA GLU A 28 2.21 -2.72 7.54
C GLU A 28 1.59 -1.69 8.49
N ASP A 29 2.36 -1.19 9.47
CA ASP A 29 1.92 -0.15 10.41
C ASP A 29 1.60 1.17 9.68
N ALA A 30 2.42 1.56 8.70
CA ALA A 30 2.19 2.74 7.87
C ALA A 30 0.88 2.63 7.07
N ILE A 31 0.59 1.47 6.47
CA ILE A 31 -0.68 1.21 5.76
C ILE A 31 -1.87 1.30 6.73
N ARG A 32 -1.76 0.72 7.94
CA ARG A 32 -2.82 0.78 8.96
C ARG A 32 -3.10 2.22 9.40
N ARG A 33 -2.05 3.03 9.56
CA ARG A 33 -2.14 4.44 9.95
C ARG A 33 -2.45 5.39 8.79
N GLN A 34 -2.47 4.88 7.56
CA GLN A 34 -2.62 5.67 6.34
C GLN A 34 -1.50 6.72 6.18
N ASP A 35 -0.31 6.42 6.72
CA ASP A 35 0.87 7.26 6.59
C ASP A 35 1.58 6.95 5.27
N TRP A 36 1.05 7.50 4.18
CA TRP A 36 1.56 7.26 2.83
C TRP A 36 2.96 7.82 2.61
N TYR A 37 3.33 8.87 3.34
CA TYR A 37 4.66 9.45 3.26
C TYR A 37 5.70 8.50 3.88
N ALA A 38 5.44 7.99 5.09
CA ALA A 38 6.29 6.99 5.71
C ALA A 38 6.37 5.72 4.86
N LEU A 39 5.23 5.25 4.32
CA LEU A 39 5.20 4.08 3.43
C LEU A 39 6.13 4.25 2.22
N GLN A 40 6.12 5.42 1.57
CA GLN A 40 6.99 5.71 0.43
C GLN A 40 8.48 5.65 0.81
N GLN A 41 8.86 6.22 1.95
CA GLN A 41 10.25 6.20 2.43
C GLN A 41 10.71 4.76 2.73
N LEU A 42 9.86 3.97 3.37
CA LEU A 42 10.14 2.58 3.72
C LEU A 42 10.28 1.68 2.49
N LEU A 43 9.45 1.89 1.47
CA LEU A 43 9.54 1.18 0.20
C LEU A 43 10.84 1.51 -0.52
N GLN A 44 11.23 2.80 -0.56
CA GLN A 44 12.47 3.22 -1.20
C GLN A 44 13.71 2.63 -0.53
N GLU A 45 13.73 2.56 0.81
CA GLU A 45 14.82 1.91 1.53
C GLU A 45 14.89 0.40 1.22
N GLN A 46 13.73 -0.26 1.21
CA GLN A 46 13.65 -1.68 0.89
C GLN A 46 14.13 -1.95 -0.55
N GLU A 47 13.75 -1.10 -1.50
CA GLU A 47 14.15 -1.17 -2.90
C GLU A 47 15.69 -1.09 -3.04
N GLN A 48 16.33 -0.16 -2.33
CA GLN A 48 17.78 -0.02 -2.32
C GLN A 48 18.51 -1.25 -1.77
N ILE A 49 17.95 -1.89 -0.75
CA ILE A 49 18.53 -3.11 -0.18
C ILE A 49 18.40 -4.28 -1.16
N LEU A 50 17.24 -4.41 -1.80
CA LEU A 50 16.89 -5.54 -2.66
C LEU A 50 17.38 -5.40 -4.11
N ASP A 51 17.87 -4.23 -4.52
CA ASP A 51 18.35 -3.97 -5.88
C ASP A 51 19.33 -5.05 -6.38
N VAL A 52 20.30 -5.44 -5.53
CA VAL A 52 21.26 -6.49 -5.87
C VAL A 52 20.63 -7.88 -6.04
N LEU A 53 19.58 -8.17 -5.26
CA LEU A 53 18.83 -9.42 -5.34
C LEU A 53 18.08 -9.49 -6.68
N TRP A 54 17.42 -8.39 -7.09
CA TRP A 54 16.63 -8.34 -8.32
C TRP A 54 17.48 -8.30 -9.59
N GLN A 55 18.68 -7.74 -9.52
CA GLN A 55 19.65 -7.77 -10.62
C GLN A 55 20.28 -9.14 -10.83
N THR A 56 20.14 -10.06 -9.85
CA THR A 56 20.75 -11.40 -9.93
C THR A 56 19.74 -12.43 -10.43
N PRO A 57 20.07 -13.18 -11.50
CA PRO A 57 19.21 -14.27 -11.98
C PRO A 57 18.96 -15.32 -10.88
N PRO A 58 17.74 -15.88 -10.77
CA PRO A 58 17.44 -16.90 -9.76
C PRO A 58 18.35 -18.14 -9.81
N SER A 59 18.87 -18.50 -10.99
CA SER A 59 19.83 -19.60 -11.17
C SER A 59 21.21 -19.35 -10.56
N GLN A 60 21.51 -18.10 -10.18
CA GLN A 60 22.76 -17.69 -9.55
C GLN A 60 22.59 -17.41 -8.05
N LEU A 61 21.36 -17.55 -7.52
CA LEU A 61 21.07 -17.32 -6.11
C LEU A 61 21.19 -18.63 -5.31
N PRO A 62 21.84 -18.60 -4.14
CA PRO A 62 21.83 -19.73 -3.22
C PRO A 62 20.43 -20.08 -2.72
N PRO A 63 20.17 -21.35 -2.35
CA PRO A 63 18.87 -21.80 -1.86
C PRO A 63 18.29 -20.97 -0.70
N GLU A 64 19.14 -20.50 0.22
CA GLU A 64 18.73 -19.70 1.37
C GLU A 64 18.24 -18.31 0.94
N VAL A 65 18.87 -17.74 -0.08
CA VAL A 65 18.47 -16.44 -0.65
C VAL A 65 17.15 -16.59 -1.39
N LEU A 66 16.96 -17.69 -2.12
CA LEU A 66 15.69 -18.01 -2.78
C LEU A 66 14.56 -18.24 -1.77
N ALA A 67 14.84 -18.92 -0.66
CA ALA A 67 13.87 -19.09 0.43
C ALA A 67 13.48 -17.73 1.04
N PHE A 68 14.46 -16.88 1.33
CA PHE A 68 14.22 -15.51 1.80
C PHE A 68 13.38 -14.69 0.81
N ALA A 69 13.69 -14.74 -0.48
CA ALA A 69 12.94 -14.03 -1.51
C ALA A 69 11.49 -14.52 -1.61
N ARG A 70 11.26 -15.83 -1.41
CA ARG A 70 9.91 -16.41 -1.38
C ARG A 70 9.11 -15.93 -0.17
N ASP A 71 9.71 -15.91 1.01
CA ASP A 71 9.06 -15.39 2.23
C ASP A 71 8.70 -13.93 2.06
N LEU A 72 9.63 -13.13 1.51
CA LEU A 72 9.41 -11.73 1.21
C LEU A 72 8.27 -11.51 0.21
N TRP A 73 8.18 -12.36 -0.82
CA TRP A 73 7.09 -12.29 -1.79
C TRP A 73 5.71 -12.49 -1.12
N GLN A 74 5.60 -13.45 -0.20
CA GLN A 74 4.36 -13.68 0.55
C GLN A 74 3.96 -12.46 1.39
N ILE A 75 4.93 -11.85 2.06
CA ILE A 75 4.70 -10.63 2.85
C ILE A 75 4.25 -9.48 1.94
N ASN A 76 4.90 -9.30 0.78
CA ASN A 76 4.52 -8.26 -0.17
C ASN A 76 3.11 -8.47 -0.74
N GLN A 77 2.69 -9.72 -1.00
CA GLN A 77 1.30 -10.01 -1.40
C GLN A 77 0.30 -9.57 -0.31
N HIS A 78 0.62 -9.82 0.96
CA HIS A 78 -0.21 -9.38 2.07
C HIS A 78 -0.30 -7.85 2.17
N LEU A 79 0.83 -7.14 2.05
CA LEU A 79 0.87 -5.68 2.07
C LEU A 79 0.10 -5.06 0.89
N GLN A 80 0.20 -5.66 -0.30
CA GLN A 80 -0.58 -5.28 -1.48
C GLN A 80 -2.07 -5.42 -1.23
N GLN A 81 -2.51 -6.55 -0.68
CA GLN A 81 -3.91 -6.76 -0.33
C GLN A 81 -4.41 -5.69 0.65
N MET A 82 -3.62 -5.38 1.69
CA MET A 82 -3.99 -4.32 2.64
C MET A 82 -4.14 -2.96 1.96
N MET A 83 -3.24 -2.60 1.04
CA MET A 83 -3.35 -1.36 0.26
C MET A 83 -4.61 -1.36 -0.62
N GLU A 84 -4.92 -2.48 -1.28
CA GLU A 84 -6.12 -2.61 -2.13
C GLU A 84 -7.42 -2.45 -1.33
N GLU A 85 -7.49 -3.06 -0.15
CA GLU A 85 -8.61 -2.91 0.78
C GLU A 85 -8.79 -1.43 1.19
N ARG A 86 -7.69 -0.73 1.50
CA ARG A 86 -7.72 0.70 1.84
C ARG A 86 -8.14 1.58 0.68
N MET A 87 -7.61 1.34 -0.52
CA MET A 87 -8.05 2.07 -1.72
C MET A 87 -9.52 1.83 -2.02
N THR A 88 -10.01 0.61 -1.82
CA THR A 88 -11.43 0.27 -2.03
C THR A 88 -12.33 1.01 -1.04
N ALA A 89 -11.94 1.05 0.25
CA ALA A 89 -12.64 1.83 1.27
C ALA A 89 -12.67 3.32 0.91
N LEU A 90 -11.53 3.89 0.51
CA LEU A 90 -11.44 5.30 0.12
C LEU A 90 -12.35 5.64 -1.06
N ARG A 91 -12.43 4.76 -2.08
CA ARG A 91 -13.36 4.93 -3.21
C ARG A 91 -14.82 4.91 -2.76
N ALA A 92 -15.17 4.03 -1.83
CA ALA A 92 -16.53 3.97 -1.28
C ALA A 92 -16.89 5.24 -0.50
N ASP A 93 -15.95 5.76 0.30
CA ASP A 93 -16.13 7.01 1.05
C ASP A 93 -16.29 8.21 0.10
N MET A 94 -15.49 8.31 -0.95
CA MET A 94 -15.64 9.35 -1.97
C MET A 94 -17.00 9.29 -2.66
N ALA A 95 -17.47 8.09 -3.04
CA ALA A 95 -18.78 7.90 -3.65
C ALA A 95 -19.93 8.23 -2.67
N SER A 96 -19.75 7.98 -1.37
CA SER A 96 -20.68 8.40 -0.32
C SER A 96 -20.77 9.93 -0.25
N LEU A 97 -19.62 10.61 -0.18
CA LEU A 97 -19.55 12.07 -0.12
C LEU A 97 -20.15 12.75 -1.35
N GLN A 98 -19.92 12.20 -2.55
CA GLN A 98 -20.55 12.69 -3.78
C GLN A 98 -22.07 12.63 -3.71
N ARG A 99 -22.64 11.49 -3.28
CA ARG A 99 -24.10 11.35 -3.12
C ARG A 99 -24.68 12.32 -2.10
N VAL A 100 -23.99 12.52 -0.97
CA VAL A 100 -24.40 13.49 0.07
C VAL A 100 -24.39 14.91 -0.51
N ARG A 101 -23.32 15.28 -1.23
CA ARG A 101 -23.22 16.57 -1.91
C ARG A 101 -24.34 16.78 -2.91
N ASP A 102 -24.59 15.82 -3.80
CA ASP A 102 -25.64 15.91 -4.82
C ASP A 102 -27.03 16.06 -4.19
N THR A 103 -27.27 15.33 -3.10
CA THR A 103 -28.51 15.42 -2.33
C THR A 103 -28.67 16.82 -1.71
N ALA A 104 -27.64 17.34 -1.06
CA ALA A 104 -27.65 18.69 -0.48
C ALA A 104 -27.87 19.77 -1.54
N GLN A 105 -27.25 19.63 -2.71
CA GLN A 105 -27.44 20.56 -3.84
C GLN A 105 -28.87 20.52 -4.38
N ARG A 106 -29.50 19.34 -4.47
CA ARG A 106 -30.92 19.24 -4.86
C ARG A 106 -31.84 19.95 -3.86
N TYR A 107 -31.59 19.82 -2.56
CA TYR A 107 -32.37 20.54 -1.54
C TYR A 107 -32.17 22.05 -1.60
N GLN A 108 -30.97 22.55 -1.89
CA GLN A 108 -30.70 23.98 -2.04
C GLN A 108 -31.26 24.56 -3.34
N ASN A 109 -31.27 23.78 -4.42
CA ASN A 109 -31.73 24.20 -5.74
C ASN A 109 -33.19 23.85 -6.03
N SER A 110 -33.90 23.21 -5.09
CA SER A 110 -35.35 23.07 -5.15
C SER A 110 -35.97 24.43 -4.81
N PRO A 111 -36.56 25.16 -5.78
CA PRO A 111 -37.40 26.30 -5.43
C PRO A 111 -38.54 25.77 -4.56
N SER A 112 -38.81 26.45 -3.44
CA SER A 112 -39.96 26.18 -2.58
C SER A 112 -41.24 26.10 -3.42
N THR A 113 -41.59 24.90 -3.87
CA THR A 113 -42.84 24.64 -4.57
C THR A 113 -43.85 24.35 -3.47
N GLY A 114 -44.26 25.42 -2.80
CA GLY A 114 -45.04 25.34 -1.57
C GLY A 114 -45.64 26.68 -1.15
N GLY A 115 -45.97 27.54 -2.10
CA GLY A 115 -46.98 28.57 -1.90
C GLY A 115 -48.36 27.89 -2.02
N LEU A 116 -48.88 27.40 -0.90
CA LEU A 116 -50.29 27.00 -0.74
C LEU A 116 -51.16 28.28 -0.74
N GLU A 117 -51.20 29.00 -1.85
CA GLU A 117 -52.14 30.11 -2.08
C GLU A 117 -53.04 29.77 -3.26
N ASP A 118 -53.80 28.67 -3.14
CA ASP A 118 -54.92 28.42 -4.08
C ASP A 118 -56.08 27.67 -3.42
N ARG A 119 -56.36 27.96 -2.14
CA ARG A 119 -57.56 27.41 -1.48
C ARG A 119 -58.00 28.18 -0.22
N ALA A 120 -58.41 29.43 -0.37
CA ALA A 120 -59.59 29.97 0.32
C ALA A 120 -59.80 31.46 0.00
N ALA A 121 -61.06 31.77 -0.34
CA ALA A 121 -61.72 33.08 -0.47
C ALA A 121 -61.78 33.67 -1.88
#